data_AF-A0A7Z9C6I8-F1
#
_entry.id   AF-A0A7Z9C6I8-F1
#
_cell.length_a   1.000
_cell.length_b   1.000
_cell.length_c   1.000
_cell.angle_alpha   90.00
_cell.angle_beta   90.00
_cell.angle_gamma   90.00
#
_symmetry.space_group_name_H-M   'P 1'
#
loop_
_entity.id
_entity.type
_entity.pdbx_description
1 polymer ?
#
loop_
_entity_poly.entity_id
_entity_poly.type
_entity_poly.pdbx_seq_one_letter_code
_entity_poly.pdbx_strand_id
1 'polypeptide(L)'
;MLQNSLEQTVLAVSAHLVLATVLRGEEMILLPVLVPLYLVGRGFFALGYAQGAAAPAFGMALTGASTIAAFGIAVVLMGLGR
;
A
#
# COMPACT_ATOMS: atom_id res chain seq x y z
N MET A 1 -9.08 -15.14 3.35
CA MET A 1 -8.23 -14.19 4.11
C MET A 1 -6.76 -14.26 3.67
N LEU A 2 -6.07 -15.40 3.85
CA LEU A 2 -4.61 -15.52 3.65
C LEU A 2 -4.14 -15.27 2.22
N GLN A 3 -4.83 -15.82 1.21
CA GLN A 3 -4.49 -15.58 -0.20
C GLN A 3 -4.55 -14.09 -0.56
N ASN A 4 -5.63 -13.40 -0.19
CA ASN A 4 -5.74 -11.95 -0.36
C ASN A 4 -4.62 -11.20 0.38
N SER A 5 -4.27 -11.59 1.61
CA SER A 5 -3.14 -10.99 2.32
C SER A 5 -1.83 -11.18 1.56
N LEU A 6 -1.56 -12.37 1.03
CA LEU A 6 -0.36 -12.66 0.25
C LEU A 6 -0.31 -11.79 -1.01
N GLU A 7 -1.36 -11.81 -1.82
CA GLU A 7 -1.45 -11.03 -3.06
C GLU A 7 -1.25 -9.54 -2.80
N GLN A 8 -1.95 -8.99 -1.79
CA GLN A 8 -1.81 -7.58 -1.42
C GLN A 8 -0.42 -7.28 -0.84
N THR A 9 0.23 -8.21 -0.16
CA THR A 9 1.59 -8.03 0.38
C THR A 9 2.61 -8.02 -0.75
N VAL A 10 2.50 -8.93 -1.71
CA VAL A 10 3.37 -8.96 -2.89
C VAL A 10 3.25 -7.66 -3.67
N LEU A 11 2.03 -7.19 -3.92
CA LEU A 11 1.79 -5.91 -4.61
C LEU A 11 2.38 -4.73 -3.82
N ALA A 12 2.12 -4.66 -2.52
CA ALA A 12 2.63 -3.57 -1.68
C ALA A 12 4.15 -3.58 -1.60
N VAL A 13 4.79 -4.72 -1.36
CA VAL A 13 6.26 -4.82 -1.33
C VAL A 13 6.85 -4.37 -2.66
N SER A 14 6.30 -4.84 -3.78
CA SER A 14 6.73 -4.41 -5.11
C SER A 14 6.57 -2.90 -5.30
N ALA A 15 5.44 -2.32 -4.89
CA ALA A 15 5.18 -0.89 -5.00
C ALA A 15 6.17 -0.04 -4.19
N HIS A 16 6.45 -0.44 -2.94
CA HIS A 16 7.39 0.29 -2.08
C HIS A 16 8.84 0.15 -2.56
N LEU A 17 9.24 -1.01 -3.09
CA LEU A 17 10.57 -1.19 -3.66
C LEU A 17 10.76 -0.32 -4.91
N VAL A 18 9.79 -0.32 -5.84
CA VAL A 18 9.82 0.54 -7.03
C VAL A 18 9.81 2.02 -6.65
N LEU A 19 9.01 2.41 -5.66
CA LEU A 19 9.01 3.78 -5.17
C LEU A 19 10.37 4.15 -4.54
N ALA A 20 10.97 3.27 -3.75
CA ALA A 20 12.27 3.50 -3.10
C ALA A 20 13.40 3.75 -4.11
N THR A 21 13.33 3.24 -5.33
CA THR A 21 14.37 3.48 -6.35
C THR A 21 14.30 4.88 -6.98
N VAL A 22 13.15 5.58 -6.88
CA VAL A 22 12.94 6.88 -7.56
C VAL A 22 12.86 8.08 -6.60
N LEU A 23 12.59 7.84 -5.32
CA LEU A 23 12.58 8.87 -4.28
C LEU A 23 13.99 9.42 -4.01
N ARG A 24 14.09 10.72 -3.73
CA ARG A 24 15.35 11.40 -3.39
C ARG A 24 15.15 12.36 -2.21
N GLY A 25 16.17 12.49 -1.36
CA GLY A 25 16.18 13.46 -0.26
C GLY A 25 14.96 13.34 0.65
N GLU A 26 14.23 14.44 0.83
CA GLU A 26 13.08 14.52 1.73
C GLU A 26 11.89 13.64 1.30
N GLU A 27 11.77 13.30 0.02
CA GLU A 27 10.66 12.48 -0.49
C GLU A 27 10.69 11.04 0.08
N MET A 28 11.84 10.60 0.63
CA MET A 28 11.96 9.33 1.33
C MET A 28 10.97 9.19 2.50
N ILE A 29 10.43 10.31 3.02
CA ILE A 29 9.37 10.31 4.02
C ILE A 29 8.07 9.62 3.56
N LEU A 30 7.87 9.47 2.25
CA LEU A 30 6.71 8.76 1.71
C LEU A 30 6.70 7.28 2.10
N LEU A 31 7.86 6.63 2.22
CA LEU A 31 7.95 5.22 2.64
C LEU A 31 7.46 4.98 4.08
N PRO A 32 7.97 5.69 5.12
CA PRO A 32 7.47 5.54 6.48
C PRO A 32 6.04 6.07 6.68
N VAL A 33 5.41 6.70 5.68
CA VAL A 33 3.98 7.04 5.70
C VAL A 33 3.14 5.93 5.05
N LEU A 34 3.50 5.50 3.85
CA LEU A 34 2.72 4.54 3.06
C LEU A 34 2.78 3.12 3.63
N VAL A 35 3.93 2.70 4.19
CA VAL A 35 4.07 1.37 4.80
C VAL A 35 3.15 1.21 6.01
N PRO A 36 3.12 2.13 7.00
CA PRO A 36 2.15 2.04 8.09
C PRO A 36 0.70 2.12 7.62
N LEU A 37 0.36 2.96 6.63
CA LEU A 37 -1.00 3.01 6.09
C LEU A 37 -1.45 1.66 5.52
N TYR A 38 -0.57 0.99 4.77
CA TYR A 38 -0.80 -0.37 4.30
C TYR A 38 -1.04 -1.35 5.47
N LEU A 39 -0.16 -1.34 6.47
CA LEU A 39 -0.24 -2.24 7.63
C LEU A 39 -1.51 -2.01 8.46
N VAL A 40 -1.88 -0.74 8.69
CA VAL A 40 -3.13 -0.36 9.37
C VAL A 40 -4.33 -0.83 8.56
N GLY A 41 -4.30 -0.69 7.23
CA GLY A 41 -5.32 -1.26 6.34
C GLY A 41 -5.47 -2.77 6.50
N ARG A 42 -4.35 -3.52 6.58
CA ARG A 42 -4.36 -4.96 6.85
C ARG A 42 -4.92 -5.29 8.24
N GLY A 43 -4.61 -4.46 9.25
CA GLY A 43 -5.17 -4.57 10.60
C GLY A 43 -6.69 -4.45 10.60
N PHE A 44 -7.23 -3.37 10.03
CA PHE A 44 -8.68 -3.18 9.91
C PHE A 44 -9.35 -4.25 9.05
N PHE A 45 -8.70 -4.70 7.98
CA PHE A 45 -9.20 -5.79 7.16
C PHE A 45 -9.35 -7.08 7.98
N ALA A 46 -8.31 -7.45 8.74
CA ALA A 46 -8.33 -8.66 9.55
C ALA A 46 -9.39 -8.60 10.66
N LEU A 47 -9.52 -7.45 11.34
CA LEU A 47 -10.54 -7.23 12.36
C LEU A 47 -11.96 -7.31 11.79
N GLY A 48 -12.19 -6.72 10.62
CA GLY A 48 -13.49 -6.72 9.94
C GLY A 48 -13.84 -8.08 9.32
N TYR A 49 -12.85 -8.88 8.92
CA TYR A 49 -13.08 -10.15 8.22
C TYR A 49 -13.93 -11.15 9.02
N ALA A 50 -13.79 -11.16 10.35
CA ALA A 50 -14.58 -12.02 11.23
C ALA A 50 -16.03 -11.54 11.46
N GLN A 51 -16.35 -10.30 11.08
CA GLN A 51 -17.61 -9.62 11.41
C GLN A 51 -18.64 -9.64 10.28
N GLY A 52 -18.32 -10.26 9.14
CA GLY A 52 -19.22 -10.39 7.98
C GLY A 52 -18.63 -9.80 6.69
N ALA A 53 -19.36 -9.93 5.58
CA ALA A 53 -18.83 -9.68 4.23
C ALA A 53 -18.47 -8.21 3.94
N ALA A 54 -19.20 -7.24 4.52
CA ALA A 54 -19.01 -5.82 4.25
C ALA A 54 -18.01 -5.14 5.21
N ALA A 55 -17.87 -5.65 6.44
CA ALA A 55 -17.01 -5.10 7.48
C ALA A 55 -15.53 -4.91 7.07
N PRO A 56 -14.89 -5.77 6.24
CA PRO A 56 -13.50 -5.57 5.84
C PRO A 56 -13.30 -4.51 4.74
N ALA A 57 -14.36 -3.91 4.19
CA ALA A 57 -14.28 -3.01 3.04
C ALA A 57 -13.37 -1.80 3.29
N PHE A 58 -13.43 -1.19 4.48
CA PHE A 58 -12.56 -0.08 4.85
C PHE A 58 -11.08 -0.49 4.85
N GLY A 59 -10.75 -1.62 5.48
CA GLY A 59 -9.38 -2.15 5.49
C GLY A 59 -8.86 -2.47 4.09
N MET A 60 -9.71 -3.02 3.22
CA MET A 60 -9.37 -3.22 1.80
C MET A 60 -9.14 -1.90 1.07
N ALA A 61 -10.01 -0.91 1.25
CA ALA A 61 -9.88 0.39 0.61
C ALA A 61 -8.57 1.08 1.02
N LEU A 62 -8.23 1.06 2.31
CA LEU A 62 -6.99 1.64 2.81
C LEU A 62 -5.74 0.90 2.27
N THR A 63 -5.78 -0.44 2.24
CA THR A 63 -4.71 -1.28 1.66
C THR A 63 -4.51 -0.99 0.17
N GLY A 64 -5.60 -0.91 -0.58
CA GLY A 64 -5.57 -0.64 -2.02
C GLY A 64 -5.09 0.78 -2.30
N ALA A 65 -5.62 1.76 -1.59
CA ALA A 65 -5.26 3.17 -1.76
C ALA A 65 -3.77 3.42 -1.49
N SER A 66 -3.20 2.86 -0.42
CA SER A 66 -1.76 3.02 -0.14
C SER A 66 -0.89 2.39 -1.22
N THR A 67 -1.28 1.22 -1.73
CA THR A 67 -0.54 0.50 -2.77
C THR A 67 -0.61 1.21 -4.12
N ILE A 68 -1.81 1.67 -4.51
CA ILE A 68 -2.04 2.46 -5.73
C ILE A 68 -1.29 3.78 -5.64
N ALA A 69 -1.29 4.45 -4.48
CA ALA A 69 -0.52 5.68 -4.28
C ALA A 69 0.97 5.46 -4.48
N ALA A 70 1.55 4.39 -3.90
CA ALA A 70 2.97 4.08 -4.07
C ALA A 70 3.35 3.87 -5.55
N PHE A 71 2.59 3.06 -6.28
CA PHE A 71 2.82 2.88 -7.72
C PHE A 71 2.57 4.17 -8.51
N GLY A 72 1.49 4.88 -8.24
CA GLY A 72 1.11 6.10 -8.95
C GLY A 72 2.16 7.19 -8.82
N ILE A 73 2.66 7.41 -7.60
CA ILE A 73 3.75 8.36 -7.35
C ILE A 73 5.00 7.91 -8.10
N ALA A 74 5.37 6.64 -8.04
CA ALA A 74 6.54 6.13 -8.73
C ALA A 74 6.46 6.34 -10.25
N VAL A 75 5.32 6.01 -10.87
CA VAL A 75 5.07 6.22 -12.30
C VAL A 75 5.15 7.70 -12.67
N VAL A 76 4.57 8.59 -11.87
CA VAL A 76 4.65 10.04 -12.09
C VAL A 76 6.10 10.52 -12.04
N LEU A 77 6.88 10.11 -11.04
CA LEU A 77 8.29 10.50 -10.91
C LEU A 77 9.13 9.99 -12.09
N MET A 78 8.94 8.74 -12.50
CA MET A 78 9.61 8.19 -13.69
C MET A 78 9.23 8.96 -14.96
N GLY A 79 7.95 9.30 -15.13
CA GLY A 79 7.46 10.09 -16.26
C GLY A 79 8.06 11.51 -16.31
N LEU A 80 8.45 12.05 -15.16
CA LEU A 80 9.18 13.32 -15.04
C LEU A 80 10.71 13.17 -15.25
N GLY A 81 11.18 11.98 -15.64
CA GLY A 81 12.58 11.72 -15.99
C GLY A 81 13.48 11.40 -14.79
N ARG A 82 12.90 10.87 -13.70
CA ARG A 82 13.63 10.54 -12.47
C ARG A 82 13.91 9.07 -12.28
#